data_AF-H9YU53-F1
#
_entry.id   AF-H9YU53-F1
#
_cell.length_a   1.000
_cell.length_b   1.000
_cell.length_c   1.000
_cell.angle_alpha   90.00
_cell.angle_beta   90.00
_cell.angle_gamma   90.00
#
_symmetry.space_group_name_H-M   'P 1'
#
loop_
_entity.id
_entity.type
_entity.pdbx_description
1 polymer ?
#
loop_
_entity_poly.entity_id
_entity_poly.type
_entity_poly.pdbx_seq_one_letter_code
_entity_poly.pdbx_strand_id
1 'polypeptide(L)'
;MIVVLLTCVIFGGLVLVVWLGCSFVFGRNTKSLASWASPYECGFVSSSFSFDSFGFSYFSLLVFFVVFDLEVSLLLNMPEQGIFYDNFYYYFLFLLILSFGFLSEIVWGYVRWGY
;
A
#
# COMPACT_ATOMS: atom_id res chain seq x y z
N MET A 1 4.36 -27.70 -24.91
CA MET A 1 4.86 -26.35 -24.55
C MET A 1 4.38 -25.92 -23.16
N ILE A 2 3.06 -25.91 -22.89
CA ILE A 2 2.50 -25.54 -21.58
C ILE A 2 3.02 -26.41 -20.42
N VAL A 3 3.12 -27.73 -20.62
CA VAL A 3 3.63 -28.66 -19.59
C VAL A 3 5.09 -28.36 -19.23
N VAL A 4 5.93 -28.03 -20.22
CA VAL A 4 7.35 -27.69 -20.00
C VAL A 4 7.47 -26.39 -19.20
N LEU A 5 6.66 -25.37 -19.55
CA LEU A 5 6.61 -24.12 -18.80
C LEU A 5 6.17 -24.34 -17.35
N LEU A 6 5.14 -25.17 -17.11
CA LEU A 6 4.69 -25.53 -15.76
C LEU A 6 5.79 -26.23 -14.96
N THR A 7 6.51 -27.18 -15.56
CA THR A 7 7.62 -27.87 -14.88
C THR A 7 8.77 -26.92 -14.54
N CYS A 8 9.10 -25.96 -15.41
CA CYS A 8 10.13 -24.96 -15.12
C CYS A 8 9.73 -24.01 -13.98
N VAL A 9 8.45 -23.60 -13.92
CA VAL A 9 7.94 -22.75 -12.83
C VAL A 9 8.00 -23.48 -11.49
N ILE A 10 7.57 -24.74 -11.45
CA ILE A 10 7.60 -25.54 -10.22
C ILE A 10 9.04 -25.74 -9.75
N PHE A 11 9.95 -26.10 -10.66
CA PHE A 11 11.36 -26.30 -10.33
C PHE A 11 12.04 -24.99 -9.86
N GLY A 12 11.78 -23.87 -10.53
CA GLY A 12 12.28 -22.55 -10.12
C GLY A 12 11.77 -22.13 -8.75
N GLY A 13 10.48 -22.36 -8.46
CA GLY A 13 9.89 -22.10 -7.15
C GLY A 13 10.54 -22.93 -6.05
N LEU A 14 10.78 -24.23 -6.29
CA LEU A 14 11.47 -25.10 -5.35
C LEU A 14 12.90 -24.62 -5.06
N VAL A 15 13.65 -24.22 -6.09
CA VAL A 15 15.02 -23.70 -5.93
C VAL A 15 15.02 -22.42 -5.08
N LEU A 16 14.08 -21.51 -5.30
CA LEU A 16 13.97 -20.28 -4.50
C LEU A 16 13.67 -20.57 -3.03
N VAL A 17 12.73 -21.48 -2.75
CA VAL A 17 12.40 -21.86 -1.36
C VAL A 17 13.61 -22.48 -0.66
N VAL A 18 14.33 -23.38 -1.33
CA VAL A 18 15.55 -24.00 -0.78
C VAL A 18 16.61 -22.94 -0.52
N TRP A 19 16.83 -22.01 -1.45
CA TRP A 19 17.80 -20.93 -1.30
C TRP A 19 17.49 -20.05 -0.08
N LEU A 20 16.25 -19.57 0.03
CA LEU A 20 15.82 -18.73 1.15
C LEU A 20 15.91 -19.47 2.49
N GLY A 21 15.56 -20.77 2.50
CA GLY A 21 15.69 -21.63 3.68
C GLY A 21 17.15 -21.78 4.13
N CYS A 22 18.07 -22.02 3.19
CA CYS A 22 19.50 -22.10 3.48
C CYS A 22 20.04 -20.77 4.02
N SER A 23 19.67 -19.63 3.42
CA SER A 23 20.08 -18.30 3.91
C SER A 23 19.59 -18.03 5.33
N PHE A 24 18.36 -18.43 5.67
CA PHE A 24 17.79 -18.26 7.01
C PHE A 24 18.54 -19.10 8.06
N VAL A 25 18.81 -20.37 7.75
CA VAL A 25 19.55 -21.27 8.66
C VAL A 25 20.98 -20.78 8.87
N PHE A 26 21.65 -20.35 7.79
CA PHE A 26 23.01 -19.84 7.88
C PHE A 26 23.09 -18.52 8.65
N GLY A 27 22.17 -17.58 8.40
CA GLY A 27 22.09 -16.30 9.10
C GLY A 27 21.86 -16.42 10.60
N ARG A 28 21.22 -17.50 11.07
CA ARG A 28 21.00 -17.75 12.50
C ARG A 28 22.25 -18.25 13.22
N ASN A 29 23.12 -18.97 12.51
CA ASN A 29 24.36 -19.52 13.08
C ASN A 29 25.50 -18.50 13.12
N THR A 30 25.43 -17.44 12.32
CA THR A 30 26.35 -16.31 12.38
C THR A 30 25.98 -15.41 13.55
N LYS A 31 26.85 -15.32 14.57
CA LYS A 31 26.74 -14.29 15.61
C LYS A 31 26.94 -12.92 14.95
N SER A 32 25.89 -12.13 14.81
CA SER A 32 26.03 -10.75 14.35
C SER A 32 26.88 -9.98 15.37
N LEU A 33 27.93 -9.31 14.90
CA LEU A 33 28.62 -8.30 15.70
C LEU A 33 27.58 -7.22 16.03
N ALA A 34 27.53 -6.74 17.27
CA ALA A 34 26.54 -5.75 17.72
C ALA A 34 26.51 -4.48 16.85
N SER A 35 27.62 -4.11 16.20
CA SER A 35 27.72 -3.00 15.26
C SER A 35 27.05 -3.22 13.90
N TRP A 36 26.82 -4.47 13.51
CA TRP A 36 26.06 -4.82 12.30
C TRP A 36 24.56 -4.96 12.58
N ALA A 37 24.20 -5.09 13.86
CA ALA A 37 22.82 -5.18 14.32
C ALA A 37 22.27 -3.86 14.87
N SER A 38 23.05 -2.77 14.84
CA SER A 38 22.59 -1.43 15.19
C SER A 38 21.86 -0.76 14.01
N PRO A 39 20.90 0.14 14.28
CA PRO A 39 20.25 0.93 13.23
C PRO A 39 21.27 1.73 12.41
N TYR A 40 20.93 1.99 11.14
CA TYR A 40 21.77 2.78 10.26
C TYR A 40 21.67 4.27 10.63
N GLU A 41 22.71 4.78 11.29
CA GLU A 41 22.80 6.18 11.77
C GLU A 41 23.67 7.08 10.86
N CYS A 42 23.83 6.71 9.57
CA CYS A 42 24.65 7.45 8.62
C CYS A 42 26.09 7.74 9.13
N GLY A 43 26.66 6.84 9.95
CA GLY A 43 28.00 6.96 10.53
C GLY A 43 28.12 7.81 11.79
N PHE A 44 27.01 8.36 12.31
CA PHE A 44 26.98 9.10 13.56
C PHE A 44 26.66 8.20 14.76
N VAL A 45 27.05 8.64 15.96
CA VAL A 45 26.63 7.98 17.21
C VAL A 45 25.18 8.35 17.47
N SER A 46 24.33 7.35 17.73
CA SER A 46 22.91 7.55 18.08
C SER A 46 22.80 8.44 19.31
N SER A 47 22.44 9.71 19.12
CA SER A 47 22.38 10.73 20.19
C SER A 47 20.96 11.19 20.52
N SER A 48 19.92 10.52 20.02
CA SER A 48 18.53 10.90 20.25
C SER A 48 17.63 9.71 20.55
N PHE A 49 16.67 9.94 21.43
CA PHE A 49 15.52 9.05 21.57
C PHE A 49 14.70 9.12 20.28
N SER A 50 14.25 7.96 19.80
CA SER A 50 13.26 7.85 18.74
C SER A 50 11.93 8.41 19.28
N PHE A 51 11.65 9.67 19.00
CA PHE A 51 10.32 10.23 19.23
C PHE A 51 9.40 9.75 18.12
N ASP A 52 8.33 9.07 18.48
CA ASP A 52 7.24 8.80 17.54
C ASP A 52 6.56 10.14 17.22
N SER A 53 6.85 10.67 16.03
CA SER A 53 6.16 11.84 15.49
C SER A 53 4.77 11.41 15.02
N PHE A 54 3.78 11.51 15.90
CA PHE A 54 2.39 11.36 15.49
C PHE A 54 2.03 12.52 14.55
N GLY A 55 1.99 12.24 13.25
CA GLY A 55 1.59 13.19 12.23
C GLY A 55 0.08 13.12 11.98
N PHE A 56 -0.65 14.20 12.27
CA PHE A 56 -2.07 14.33 11.93
C PHE A 56 -2.33 14.08 10.43
N SER A 57 -1.37 14.41 9.57
CA SER A 57 -1.44 14.18 8.12
C SER A 57 -1.61 12.71 7.75
N TYR A 58 -0.94 11.79 8.45
CA TYR A 58 -1.08 10.35 8.19
C TYR A 58 -2.47 9.83 8.57
N PHE A 59 -3.03 10.34 9.68
CA PHE A 59 -4.38 10.02 10.09
C PHE A 59 -5.41 10.52 9.09
N SER A 60 -5.28 11.76 8.63
CA SER A 60 -6.17 12.35 7.62
C SER A 60 -6.15 11.56 6.30
N LEU A 61 -4.96 11.13 5.84
CA LEU A 61 -4.82 10.31 4.64
C LEU A 61 -5.48 8.93 4.80
N LEU A 62 -5.39 8.32 5.98
CA LEU A 62 -6.03 7.03 6.25
C LEU A 62 -7.56 7.13 6.19
N VAL A 63 -8.14 8.17 6.81
CA VAL A 63 -9.59 8.39 6.77
C VAL A 63 -10.04 8.65 5.33
N PHE A 64 -9.33 9.52 4.60
CA PHE A 64 -9.59 9.79 3.19
C PHE A 64 -9.58 8.52 2.34
N PHE A 65 -8.56 7.67 2.52
CA PHE A 65 -8.44 6.40 1.80
C PHE A 65 -9.63 5.47 2.06
N VAL A 66 -10.07 5.33 3.31
CA VAL A 66 -11.21 4.45 3.66
C VAL A 66 -12.51 4.95 3.05
N VAL A 67 -12.75 6.27 3.06
CA VAL A 67 -13.97 6.86 2.48
C VAL A 67 -13.97 6.67 0.96
N PHE A 68 -12.86 6.97 0.29
CA PHE A 68 -12.76 6.83 -1.16
C PHE A 68 -12.86 5.36 -1.63
N ASP A 69 -12.34 4.40 -0.85
CA ASP A 69 -12.46 2.97 -1.15
C ASP A 69 -13.92 2.48 -1.07
N LEU A 70 -14.69 2.99 -0.10
CA LEU A 70 -16.12 2.73 0.01
C LEU A 70 -16.86 3.28 -1.23
N GLU A 71 -16.56 4.52 -1.63
CA GLU A 71 -17.20 5.15 -2.77
C GLU A 71 -16.91 4.42 -4.10
N VAL A 72 -15.68 3.97 -4.30
CA VAL A 72 -15.30 3.16 -5.46
C VAL A 72 -16.01 1.80 -5.45
N SER A 73 -16.16 1.19 -4.29
CA SER A 73 -16.90 -0.07 -4.14
C SER A 73 -18.36 0.06 -4.59
N LEU A 74 -18.98 1.23 -4.38
CA LEU A 74 -20.34 1.51 -4.85
C LEU A 74 -20.39 1.69 -6.38
N LEU A 75 -19.35 2.29 -6.97
CA LEU A 75 -19.24 2.48 -8.43
C LEU A 75 -18.94 1.19 -9.20
N LEU A 76 -18.42 0.15 -8.54
CA LEU A 76 -18.00 -1.10 -9.18
C LEU A 76 -19.16 -1.85 -9.89
N ASN A 77 -20.40 -1.61 -9.47
CA ASN A 77 -21.60 -2.18 -10.10
C ASN A 77 -22.05 -1.43 -11.37
N MET A 78 -21.53 -0.23 -11.63
CA MET A 78 -21.88 0.57 -12.80
C MET A 78 -21.62 -0.13 -14.15
N PRO A 79 -20.44 -0.74 -14.43
CA PRO A 79 -20.17 -1.37 -15.72
C PRO A 79 -21.05 -2.59 -16.03
N GLU A 80 -21.56 -3.27 -15.00
CA GLU A 80 -22.48 -4.41 -15.16
C GLU A 80 -23.88 -3.95 -15.60
N GLN A 81 -24.25 -2.71 -15.28
CA GLN A 81 -25.51 -2.10 -15.70
C GLN A 81 -25.26 -1.35 -17.02
N GLY A 82 -25.70 -1.93 -18.14
CA GLY A 82 -25.56 -1.35 -19.48
C GLY A 82 -25.99 0.13 -19.65
N ILE A 83 -25.63 0.74 -20.78
CA ILE A 83 -25.71 2.20 -21.00
C ILE A 83 -27.15 2.75 -20.97
N PHE A 84 -28.17 1.92 -21.21
CA PHE A 84 -29.57 2.36 -21.36
C PHE A 84 -30.43 2.21 -20.10
N TYR A 85 -29.83 2.03 -18.91
CA TYR A 85 -30.59 1.97 -17.67
C TYR A 85 -30.90 3.35 -17.10
N ASP A 86 -32.13 3.54 -16.60
CA ASP A 86 -32.57 4.76 -15.90
C ASP A 86 -31.66 5.11 -14.70
N ASN A 87 -30.95 4.12 -14.15
CA ASN A 87 -30.00 4.30 -13.05
C ASN A 87 -28.77 5.14 -13.38
N PHE A 88 -28.46 5.36 -14.67
CA PHE A 88 -27.29 6.14 -15.08
C PHE A 88 -27.29 7.55 -14.47
N TYR A 89 -28.46 8.17 -14.35
CA TYR A 89 -28.59 9.50 -13.74
C TYR A 89 -28.14 9.53 -12.28
N TYR A 90 -28.45 8.49 -11.50
CA TYR A 90 -28.03 8.40 -10.09
C TYR A 90 -26.51 8.23 -9.96
N TYR A 91 -25.89 7.41 -10.81
CA TYR A 91 -24.43 7.26 -10.84
C TYR A 91 -23.74 8.56 -11.24
N PHE A 92 -24.27 9.28 -12.24
CA PHE A 92 -23.73 10.57 -12.66
C PHE A 92 -23.84 11.62 -11.55
N LEU A 93 -24.99 11.69 -10.88
CA LEU A 93 -25.19 12.59 -9.74
C LEU A 93 -24.26 12.24 -8.57
N PHE A 94 -24.07 10.95 -8.29
CA PHE A 94 -23.12 10.47 -7.30
C PHE A 94 -21.67 10.90 -7.61
N LEU A 95 -21.24 10.76 -8.86
CA LEU A 95 -19.91 11.22 -9.30
C LEU A 95 -19.72 12.73 -9.16
N LEU A 96 -20.77 13.54 -9.39
CA LEU A 96 -20.71 14.98 -9.17
C LEU A 96 -20.54 15.33 -7.69
N ILE A 97 -21.28 14.66 -6.79
CA ILE A 97 -21.14 14.86 -5.34
C ILE A 97 -19.73 14.48 -4.89
N LEU A 98 -19.23 13.33 -5.36
CA LEU A 98 -17.88 12.85 -5.04
C LEU A 98 -16.82 13.85 -5.50
N SER A 99 -16.93 14.33 -6.75
CA SER A 99 -16.01 15.33 -7.29
C SER A 99 -16.01 16.62 -6.48
N PHE A 100 -17.18 17.07 -6.02
CA PHE A 100 -17.31 18.28 -5.20
C PHE A 100 -16.76 18.08 -3.78
N GLY A 101 -17.00 16.92 -3.16
CA GLY A 101 -16.44 16.58 -1.85
C GLY A 101 -14.91 16.50 -1.88
N PHE A 102 -14.35 15.90 -2.92
CA PHE A 102 -12.90 15.87 -3.09
C PHE A 102 -12.30 17.27 -3.28
N LEU A 103 -12.96 18.13 -4.08
CA LEU A 103 -12.51 19.51 -4.27
C LEU A 103 -12.55 20.31 -2.96
N SER A 104 -13.58 20.16 -2.13
CA SER A 104 -13.65 20.87 -0.84
C SER A 104 -12.54 20.41 0.12
N GLU A 105 -12.23 19.12 0.15
CA GLU A 105 -11.14 18.57 0.97
C GLU A 105 -9.76 19.10 0.55
N ILE A 106 -9.53 19.23 -0.76
CA ILE A 106 -8.29 19.83 -1.28
C ILE A 106 -8.18 21.30 -0.85
N VAL A 107 -9.27 22.08 -0.97
CA VAL A 107 -9.28 23.50 -0.60
C VAL A 107 -9.05 23.68 0.90
N TRP A 108 -9.60 22.79 1.73
CA TRP A 108 -9.36 22.80 3.18
C TRP A 108 -7.97 22.31 3.59
N GLY A 109 -7.22 21.73 2.65
CA GLY A 109 -5.81 21.39 2.86
C GLY A 109 -5.58 20.08 3.60
N TYR A 110 -6.59 19.23 3.76
CA TYR A 110 -6.44 17.89 4.35
C TYR A 110 -5.49 16.99 3.53
N VAL A 111 -5.38 17.26 2.23
CA VAL A 111 -4.54 16.51 1.28
C VAL A 111 -3.15 17.17 1.10
N ARG A 112 -2.93 18.36 1.66
CA ARG A 112 -1.66 19.07 1.47
C ARG A 112 -0.56 18.40 2.29
N TRP A 113 0.43 17.87 1.59
CA TRP A 113 1.72 17.52 2.16
C TRP A 113 2.62 18.75 2.11
N GLY A 114 2.74 19.42 3.25
CA GLY A 114 3.67 20.52 3.47
C GLY A 114 4.27 20.39 4.85
N TYR A 115 5.59 20.53 4.93
CA TYR A 115 6.31 20.68 6.19
C TYR A 115 5.76 21.86 7.01
#